data_AF-A0A0D0CSU4-F1
#
_entry.id   AF-A0A0D0CSU4-F1
#
_cell.length_a   1.000
_cell.length_b   1.000
_cell.length_c   1.000
_cell.angle_alpha   90.00
_cell.angle_beta   90.00
_cell.angle_gamma   90.00
#
_symmetry.space_group_name_H-M   'P 1'
#
loop_
_entity.id
_entity.type
_entity.pdbx_description
1 polymer ?
#
loop_
_entity_poly.entity_id
_entity_poly.type
_entity_poly.pdbx_seq_one_letter_code
_entity_poly.pdbx_strand_id
1 'polypeptide(L)'
;PATAFLSEDVLKRQNLTVVINALTTRILFSSDGRATAIELASDSTSRRYQVGANREIILAAGAINSPHLLMLSGIGDKEALGKLGISVVKHLPHVGKNLLDHPMAPVIFRAKQGYTFDYMKDPIKAIFVMLRWFLTGGGPATSSGAEAVAFVRSDDKTLFGSTADEADSTGLINNTSGPDAPDIELAVAPVSLQPLPNQQNGITIIPTLVRPVSRGHLSLVSSSPFDKPSIDPAFLTNPADMHMMKRGVRLALRTARGLVLKPMLDLKPDSHDTKDACWPGDADPETISNTDLEEWIRNNCATINHCAGTARIGTSEEDSVVDSNLKVWGINNLRVVDASVFPTMVSGHPTAPIVAIAERMSDLILKGTK
;
A
#
# COMPACT_ATOMS: atom_id res chain seq x y z
N PRO A 1 12.90 8.81 -2.81
CA PRO A 1 13.90 8.07 -3.64
C PRO A 1 14.58 8.95 -4.71
N ALA A 2 13.82 9.72 -5.50
CA ALA A 2 14.37 10.50 -6.61
C ALA A 2 15.53 11.42 -6.20
N THR A 3 15.38 12.25 -5.15
CA THR A 3 16.46 13.14 -4.69
C THR A 3 17.71 12.40 -4.18
N ALA A 4 17.58 11.15 -3.73
CA ALA A 4 18.69 10.33 -3.26
C ALA A 4 19.48 9.67 -4.41
N PHE A 5 18.80 9.19 -5.46
CA PHE A 5 19.42 8.44 -6.56
C PHE A 5 19.59 9.24 -7.85
N LEU A 6 18.78 10.28 -8.05
CA LEU A 6 18.77 11.21 -9.18
C LEU A 6 19.10 12.62 -8.70
N SER A 7 20.22 12.76 -7.96
CA SER A 7 20.73 14.07 -7.56
C SER A 7 21.08 14.93 -8.79
N GLU A 8 21.25 16.24 -8.59
CA GLU A 8 21.64 17.14 -9.68
C GLU A 8 22.90 16.67 -10.42
N ASP A 9 23.87 16.11 -9.70
CA ASP A 9 25.11 15.62 -10.30
C ASP A 9 24.93 14.30 -11.05
N VAL A 10 23.99 13.45 -10.62
CA VAL A 10 23.62 12.24 -11.37
C VAL A 10 22.89 12.62 -12.66
N LEU A 11 21.99 13.60 -12.61
CA LEU A 11 21.23 14.08 -13.78
C LEU A 11 22.09 14.75 -14.84
N LYS A 12 23.27 15.28 -14.49
CA LYS A 12 24.24 15.85 -15.44
C LYS A 12 25.01 14.79 -16.25
N ARG A 13 24.93 13.50 -15.88
CA ARG A 13 25.66 12.44 -16.55
C ARG A 13 25.09 12.18 -17.94
N GLN A 14 25.93 12.28 -18.97
CA GLN A 14 25.54 12.16 -20.38
C GLN A 14 24.97 10.78 -20.78
N ASN A 15 25.20 9.76 -19.95
CA ASN A 15 24.69 8.41 -20.17
C ASN A 15 23.37 8.13 -19.44
N LEU A 16 22.71 9.15 -18.87
CA LEU A 16 21.40 9.05 -18.23
C LEU A 16 20.45 10.06 -18.87
N THR A 17 19.33 9.58 -19.39
CA THR A 17 18.23 10.42 -19.87
C THR A 17 17.01 10.18 -19.02
N VAL A 18 16.48 11.24 -18.40
CA VAL A 18 15.22 11.20 -17.65
C VAL A 18 14.14 11.88 -18.48
N VAL A 19 13.07 11.15 -18.76
CA VAL A 19 11.90 11.65 -19.49
C VAL A 19 10.71 11.66 -18.52
N ILE A 20 10.10 12.83 -18.34
CA ILE A 20 8.92 13.04 -17.50
C ILE A 20 7.68 13.29 -18.36
N ASN A 21 6.49 13.18 -17.77
CA ASN A 21 5.21 13.37 -18.46
C ASN A 21 5.04 12.45 -19.70
N ALA A 22 5.65 11.27 -19.64
CA ALA A 22 5.63 10.25 -20.68
C ALA A 22 5.10 8.93 -20.09
N LEU A 23 3.83 8.62 -20.34
CA LEU A 23 3.24 7.35 -19.94
C LEU A 23 3.74 6.26 -20.88
N THR A 24 4.27 5.17 -20.33
CA THR A 24 4.55 3.97 -21.12
C THR A 24 3.26 3.24 -21.43
N THR A 25 2.91 3.15 -22.70
CA THR A 25 1.62 2.62 -23.16
C THR A 25 1.67 1.14 -23.55
N ARG A 26 2.83 0.68 -24.02
CA ARG A 26 3.03 -0.71 -24.49
C ARG A 26 4.51 -1.08 -24.53
N ILE A 27 4.81 -2.37 -24.34
CA ILE A 27 6.11 -2.99 -24.65
C ILE A 27 6.02 -3.61 -26.04
N LEU A 28 7.04 -3.40 -26.85
CA LEU A 28 7.13 -3.87 -28.23
C LEU A 28 8.08 -5.07 -28.32
N PHE A 29 7.67 -6.07 -29.09
CA PHE A 29 8.37 -7.35 -29.22
C PHE A 29 8.83 -7.59 -30.65
N SER A 30 9.97 -8.26 -30.81
CA SER A 30 10.36 -8.82 -32.10
C SER A 30 9.55 -10.07 -32.44
N SER A 31 9.66 -10.56 -33.67
CA SER A 31 8.91 -11.73 -34.16
C SER A 31 9.19 -13.02 -33.39
N ASP A 32 10.34 -13.11 -32.71
CA ASP A 32 10.74 -14.21 -31.84
C ASP A 32 10.31 -14.03 -30.37
N GLY A 33 9.53 -12.98 -30.06
CA GLY A 33 8.96 -12.74 -28.73
C GLY A 33 9.88 -12.02 -27.73
N ARG A 34 11.05 -11.54 -28.16
CA ARG A 34 11.96 -10.74 -27.31
C ARG A 34 11.46 -9.31 -27.16
N ALA A 35 11.52 -8.74 -25.96
CA ALA A 35 11.21 -7.34 -25.72
C ALA A 35 12.31 -6.43 -26.29
N THR A 36 11.95 -5.44 -27.11
CA THR A 36 12.90 -4.64 -27.90
C THR A 36 12.73 -3.13 -27.77
N ALA A 37 11.54 -2.66 -27.45
CA ALA A 37 11.27 -1.23 -27.28
C ALA A 37 10.07 -1.00 -26.37
N ILE A 38 9.90 0.24 -25.94
CA ILE A 38 8.68 0.72 -25.30
C ILE A 38 8.02 1.78 -26.18
N GLU A 39 6.70 1.88 -26.10
CA GLU A 39 5.91 2.97 -26.65
C GLU A 39 5.54 3.97 -25.54
N LEU A 40 5.64 5.26 -25.84
CA LEU A 40 5.35 6.36 -24.93
C LEU A 40 4.32 7.32 -25.53
N ALA A 41 3.43 7.85 -24.69
CA ALA A 41 2.51 8.92 -25.04
C ALA A 41 2.15 9.74 -23.78
N SER A 42 1.80 11.02 -23.94
CA SER A 42 1.37 11.85 -22.80
C SER A 42 -0.12 11.69 -22.51
N ASP A 43 -0.93 11.49 -23.56
CA ASP A 43 -2.37 11.27 -23.51
C ASP A 43 -2.86 10.53 -24.78
N SER A 44 -4.17 10.24 -24.84
CA SER A 44 -4.81 9.46 -25.91
C SER A 44 -4.74 10.09 -27.31
N THR A 45 -4.54 11.40 -27.39
CA THR A 45 -4.47 12.17 -28.65
C THR A 45 -3.04 12.50 -29.05
N SER A 46 -2.10 12.39 -28.11
CA SER A 46 -0.70 12.73 -28.32
C SER A 46 0.00 11.79 -29.29
N ARG A 47 1.06 12.31 -29.94
CA ARG A 47 1.96 11.51 -30.77
C ARG A 47 2.62 10.42 -29.93
N ARG A 48 2.60 9.19 -30.45
CA ARG A 48 3.31 8.06 -29.87
C ARG A 48 4.78 8.06 -30.28
N TYR A 49 5.65 7.84 -29.31
CA TYR A 49 7.10 7.71 -29.50
C TYR A 49 7.52 6.29 -29.17
N GLN A 50 8.57 5.79 -29.83
CA GLN A 50 9.16 4.50 -29.52
C GLN A 50 10.61 4.68 -29.09
N VAL A 51 10.99 3.98 -28.02
CA VAL A 51 12.35 3.98 -27.48
C VAL A 51 12.86 2.56 -27.44
N GLY A 52 13.88 2.27 -28.25
CA GLY A 52 14.51 0.95 -28.32
C GLY A 52 15.43 0.67 -27.12
N ALA A 53 15.48 -0.59 -26.71
CA ALA A 53 16.37 -1.09 -25.66
C ALA A 53 17.31 -2.16 -26.23
N ASN A 54 18.62 -1.87 -26.22
CA ASN A 54 19.63 -2.79 -26.74
C ASN A 54 19.91 -3.98 -25.81
N ARG A 55 19.62 -3.85 -24.51
CA ARG A 55 19.95 -4.87 -23.50
C ARG A 55 18.72 -5.39 -22.77
N GLU A 56 18.06 -4.55 -21.98
CA GLU A 56 16.96 -4.98 -21.12
C GLU A 56 15.97 -3.83 -20.92
N ILE A 57 14.69 -4.18 -20.79
CA ILE A 57 13.61 -3.28 -20.34
C ILE A 57 13.29 -3.66 -18.90
N ILE A 58 13.31 -2.67 -18.01
CA ILE A 58 13.02 -2.85 -16.59
C ILE A 58 11.73 -2.12 -16.26
N LEU A 59 10.71 -2.87 -15.84
CA LEU A 59 9.46 -2.34 -15.33
C LEU A 59 9.61 -2.02 -13.84
N ALA A 60 9.42 -0.75 -13.49
CA ALA A 60 9.38 -0.28 -12.11
C ALA A 60 8.18 0.64 -11.89
N ALA A 61 7.02 0.27 -12.46
CA ALA A 61 5.80 1.07 -12.46
C ALA A 61 4.92 0.80 -11.22
N GLY A 62 5.35 -0.10 -10.34
CA GLY A 62 4.68 -0.43 -9.08
C GLY A 62 3.61 -1.51 -9.25
N ALA A 63 3.07 -1.97 -8.11
CA ALA A 63 2.15 -3.09 -8.03
C ALA A 63 0.84 -2.93 -8.80
N ILE A 64 0.47 -1.71 -9.21
CA ILE A 64 -0.73 -1.51 -10.04
C ILE A 64 -0.36 -1.39 -11.52
N ASN A 65 0.62 -0.56 -11.86
CA ASN A 65 0.88 -0.22 -13.26
C ASN A 65 1.80 -1.21 -13.98
N SER A 66 2.69 -1.92 -13.27
CA SER A 66 3.53 -2.96 -13.87
C SER A 66 2.69 -4.12 -14.46
N PRO A 67 1.76 -4.77 -13.72
CA PRO A 67 0.88 -5.77 -14.31
C PRO A 67 -0.09 -5.18 -15.35
N HIS A 68 -0.54 -3.94 -15.18
CA HIS A 68 -1.37 -3.24 -16.16
C HIS A 68 -0.67 -3.14 -17.52
N LEU A 69 0.58 -2.67 -17.52
CA LEU A 69 1.39 -2.55 -18.72
C LEU A 69 1.75 -3.91 -19.33
N LEU A 70 2.03 -4.93 -18.51
CA LEU A 70 2.24 -6.31 -19.01
C LEU A 70 1.00 -6.79 -19.78
N MET A 71 -0.20 -6.65 -19.20
CA MET A 71 -1.44 -7.07 -19.86
C MET A 71 -1.70 -6.28 -21.15
N LEU A 72 -1.56 -4.96 -21.14
CA LEU A 72 -1.70 -4.11 -22.35
C LEU A 72 -0.69 -4.43 -23.45
N SER A 73 0.41 -5.08 -23.09
CA SER A 73 1.46 -5.54 -23.99
C SER A 73 1.27 -7.01 -24.42
N GLY A 74 0.17 -7.65 -24.05
CA GLY A 74 -0.14 -9.03 -24.45
C GLY A 74 0.46 -10.11 -23.54
N ILE A 75 0.93 -9.75 -22.34
CA ILE A 75 1.43 -10.71 -21.34
C ILE A 75 0.40 -10.81 -20.21
N GLY A 76 -0.33 -11.93 -20.16
CA GLY A 76 -1.42 -12.11 -19.20
C GLY A 76 -2.31 -13.32 -19.46
N ASP A 77 -3.50 -13.34 -18.87
CA ASP A 77 -4.50 -14.38 -19.15
C ASP A 77 -5.00 -14.31 -20.60
N LYS A 78 -4.93 -15.43 -21.33
CA LYS A 78 -5.19 -15.46 -22.78
C LYS A 78 -6.64 -15.10 -23.09
N GLU A 79 -7.58 -15.57 -22.27
CA GLU A 79 -9.01 -15.33 -22.49
C GLU A 79 -9.39 -13.88 -22.16
N ALA A 80 -8.90 -13.35 -21.04
CA ALA A 80 -9.11 -11.97 -20.63
C ALA A 80 -8.56 -10.97 -21.66
N LEU A 81 -7.35 -11.22 -22.18
CA LEU A 81 -6.74 -10.39 -23.22
C LEU A 81 -7.52 -10.47 -24.54
N GLY A 82 -7.94 -11.68 -24.93
CA GLY A 82 -8.74 -11.91 -26.14
C GLY A 82 -10.07 -11.15 -26.14
N LYS A 83 -10.76 -11.08 -24.99
CA LYS A 83 -12.01 -10.31 -24.83
C LYS A 83 -11.85 -8.80 -25.12
N LEU A 84 -10.64 -8.28 -24.97
CA LEU A 84 -10.31 -6.87 -25.21
C LEU A 84 -9.61 -6.63 -26.56
N GLY A 85 -9.50 -7.68 -27.40
CA GLY A 85 -8.82 -7.60 -28.70
C GLY A 85 -7.31 -7.44 -28.61
N ILE A 86 -6.69 -7.81 -27.48
CA ILE A 86 -5.24 -7.72 -27.28
C ILE A 86 -4.61 -9.04 -27.75
N SER A 87 -3.68 -8.94 -28.70
CA SER A 87 -2.90 -10.09 -29.17
C SER A 87 -2.02 -10.64 -28.04
N VAL A 88 -2.07 -11.95 -27.85
CA VAL A 88 -1.31 -12.61 -26.78
C VAL A 88 0.13 -12.86 -27.24
N VAL A 89 1.07 -12.31 -26.48
CA VAL A 89 2.52 -12.54 -26.62
C VAL A 89 2.92 -13.73 -25.75
N LYS A 90 2.47 -13.75 -24.49
CA LYS A 90 2.71 -14.86 -23.57
C LYS A 90 1.52 -15.01 -22.63
N HIS A 91 1.05 -16.25 -22.50
CA HIS A 91 0.04 -16.59 -21.51
C HIS A 91 0.70 -16.68 -20.12
N LEU A 92 0.40 -15.73 -19.25
CA LEU A 92 0.76 -15.72 -17.82
C LEU A 92 -0.48 -15.30 -17.02
N PRO A 93 -1.39 -16.22 -16.66
CA PRO A 93 -2.68 -15.89 -16.05
C PRO A 93 -2.56 -15.24 -14.65
N HIS A 94 -1.38 -15.31 -14.04
CA HIS A 94 -1.09 -14.74 -12.72
C HIS A 94 -0.74 -13.24 -12.76
N VAL A 95 -0.56 -12.64 -13.93
CA VAL A 95 -0.37 -11.18 -14.05
C VAL A 95 -1.62 -10.46 -13.52
N GLY A 96 -1.42 -9.58 -12.55
CA GLY A 96 -2.50 -8.84 -11.88
C GLY A 96 -3.20 -9.62 -10.77
N LYS A 97 -2.85 -10.88 -10.52
CA LYS A 97 -3.36 -11.69 -9.40
C LYS A 97 -2.50 -11.52 -8.15
N ASN A 98 -2.94 -12.03 -7.00
CA ASN A 98 -2.19 -11.90 -5.75
C ASN A 98 -1.91 -10.43 -5.38
N LEU A 99 -2.89 -9.55 -5.57
CA LEU A 99 -2.78 -8.18 -5.05
C LEU A 99 -2.79 -8.25 -3.53
N LEU A 100 -1.73 -7.71 -2.96
CA LEU A 100 -1.49 -7.60 -1.53
C LEU A 100 -1.55 -6.14 -1.12
N ASP A 101 -1.92 -5.89 0.13
CA ASP A 101 -1.84 -4.57 0.75
C ASP A 101 -1.94 -4.73 2.27
N HIS A 102 -1.77 -3.63 3.01
CA HIS A 102 -2.11 -3.54 4.42
C HIS A 102 -3.45 -2.80 4.59
N PRO A 103 -4.56 -3.50 4.92
CA PRO A 103 -5.80 -2.84 5.26
C PRO A 103 -5.68 -2.17 6.62
N MET A 104 -6.25 -0.98 6.75
CA MET A 104 -6.31 -0.20 7.98
C MET A 104 -7.74 0.18 8.36
N ALA A 105 -8.01 0.34 9.65
CA ALA A 105 -9.28 0.84 10.18
C ALA A 105 -9.03 2.02 11.13
N PRO A 106 -8.87 3.26 10.62
CA PRO A 106 -8.48 4.41 11.44
C PRO A 106 -9.58 4.79 12.44
N VAL A 107 -9.24 4.78 13.73
CA VAL A 107 -10.14 5.15 14.83
C VAL A 107 -9.85 6.58 15.25
N ILE A 108 -10.85 7.44 15.14
CA ILE A 108 -10.71 8.86 15.49
C ILE A 108 -11.24 9.07 16.91
N PHE A 109 -10.44 9.75 17.73
CA PHE A 109 -10.80 10.16 19.08
C PHE A 109 -10.88 11.68 19.13
N ARG A 110 -11.95 12.21 19.71
CA ARG A 110 -12.06 13.64 19.99
C ARG A 110 -10.96 14.07 20.95
N ALA A 111 -10.32 15.18 20.64
CA ALA A 111 -9.26 15.74 21.44
C ALA A 111 -9.60 17.16 21.91
N LYS A 112 -9.13 17.49 23.11
CA LYS A 112 -9.17 18.84 23.65
C LYS A 112 -8.32 19.79 22.79
N GLN A 113 -8.66 21.07 22.83
CA GLN A 113 -7.93 22.10 22.11
C GLN A 113 -6.46 22.18 22.57
N GLY A 114 -5.54 22.40 21.62
CA GLY A 114 -4.11 22.61 21.89
C GLY A 114 -3.20 21.37 21.87
N TYR A 115 -3.73 20.17 21.71
CA TYR A 115 -2.93 18.92 21.73
C TYR A 115 -2.62 18.32 20.35
N THR A 116 -3.23 18.82 19.28
CA THR A 116 -3.20 18.19 17.96
C THR A 116 -2.73 19.16 16.88
N PHE A 117 -2.40 18.61 15.71
CA PHE A 117 -2.05 19.32 14.49
C PHE A 117 -3.26 19.81 13.70
N ASP A 118 -4.50 19.62 14.17
CA ASP A 118 -5.70 20.06 13.45
C ASP A 118 -5.74 21.58 13.22
N TYR A 119 -5.04 22.37 14.04
CA TYR A 119 -4.91 23.82 13.79
C TYR A 119 -4.22 24.16 12.48
N MET A 120 -3.45 23.25 11.88
CA MET A 120 -2.82 23.44 10.56
C MET A 120 -3.83 23.40 9.41
N LYS A 121 -5.08 22.97 9.66
CA LYS A 121 -6.18 23.08 8.69
C LYS A 121 -6.65 24.53 8.51
N ASP A 122 -6.32 25.42 9.44
CA ASP A 122 -6.52 26.87 9.32
C ASP A 122 -5.42 27.47 8.42
N PRO A 123 -5.78 28.09 7.27
CA PRO A 123 -4.80 28.64 6.33
C PRO A 123 -3.87 29.70 6.94
N ILE A 124 -4.37 30.51 7.88
CA ILE A 124 -3.57 31.58 8.52
C ILE A 124 -2.55 30.95 9.45
N LYS A 125 -2.95 29.97 10.26
CA LYS A 125 -2.03 29.27 11.16
C LYS A 125 -0.99 28.44 10.39
N ALA A 126 -1.39 27.84 9.27
CA ALA A 126 -0.48 27.09 8.39
C ALA A 126 0.66 27.97 7.86
N ILE A 127 0.41 29.24 7.54
CA ILE A 127 1.46 30.18 7.10
C ILE A 127 2.56 30.30 8.16
N PHE A 128 2.21 30.42 9.44
CA PHE A 128 3.21 30.52 10.51
C PHE A 128 4.01 29.23 10.71
N VAL A 129 3.38 28.07 10.51
CA VAL A 129 4.10 26.78 10.52
C VAL A 129 5.12 26.72 9.38
N MET A 130 4.73 27.13 8.17
CA MET A 130 5.62 27.17 7.01
C MET A 130 6.75 28.19 7.17
N LEU A 131 6.47 29.37 7.72
CA LEU A 131 7.50 30.38 8.01
C LEU A 131 8.54 29.85 9.00
N ARG A 132 8.11 29.16 10.06
CA ARG A 132 9.04 28.54 11.02
C ARG A 132 9.93 27.51 10.33
N TRP A 133 9.36 26.65 9.49
CA TRP A 133 10.13 25.67 8.73
C TRP A 133 11.11 26.32 7.76
N PHE A 134 10.68 27.35 7.02
CA PHE A 134 11.54 28.07 6.09
C PHE A 134 12.74 28.75 6.80
N LEU A 135 12.51 29.35 7.96
CA LEU A 135 13.53 30.09 8.70
C LEU A 135 14.47 29.20 9.50
N THR A 136 13.99 28.05 9.99
CA THR A 136 14.75 27.23 10.97
C THR A 136 14.98 25.79 10.54
N GLY A 137 14.36 25.34 9.47
CA GLY A 137 14.33 23.93 9.05
C GLY A 137 13.57 23.01 10.01
N GLY A 138 12.92 23.55 11.05
CA GLY A 138 12.25 22.77 12.09
C GLY A 138 10.79 23.17 12.34
N GLY A 139 10.14 22.42 13.23
CA GLY A 139 8.74 22.65 13.61
C GLY A 139 7.77 21.65 12.98
N PRO A 140 6.45 21.84 13.16
CA PRO A 140 5.43 20.84 12.81
C PRO A 140 5.44 20.38 11.35
N ALA A 141 5.91 21.20 10.41
CA ALA A 141 6.03 20.82 9.00
C ALA A 141 7.08 19.73 8.72
N THR A 142 7.97 19.42 9.68
CA THR A 142 8.93 18.31 9.55
C THR A 142 8.35 16.97 10.02
N SER A 143 7.12 16.95 10.55
CA SER A 143 6.45 15.73 10.99
C SER A 143 6.03 14.87 9.80
N SER A 144 6.09 13.55 9.96
CA SER A 144 5.51 12.58 9.03
C SER A 144 3.98 12.48 9.14
N GLY A 145 3.39 12.99 10.22
CA GLY A 145 1.97 12.85 10.57
C GLY A 145 1.64 11.62 11.44
N ALA A 146 2.53 10.62 11.51
CA ALA A 146 2.44 9.48 12.43
C ALA A 146 3.61 9.52 13.41
N GLU A 147 3.35 9.92 14.65
CA GLU A 147 4.37 10.29 15.64
C GLU A 147 4.81 9.12 16.54
N ALA A 148 3.99 8.08 16.62
CA ALA A 148 4.32 6.85 17.33
C ALA A 148 3.74 5.66 16.57
N VAL A 149 4.48 4.55 16.57
CA VAL A 149 4.05 3.29 15.97
C VAL A 149 4.34 2.17 16.96
N ALA A 150 3.39 1.27 17.14
CA ALA A 150 3.58 0.02 17.85
C ALA A 150 3.30 -1.16 16.89
N PHE A 151 4.14 -2.19 16.97
CA PHE A 151 3.95 -3.45 16.28
C PHE A 151 3.72 -4.54 17.32
N VAL A 152 2.61 -5.26 17.18
CA VAL A 152 2.21 -6.28 18.15
C VAL A 152 1.80 -7.56 17.43
N ARG A 153 1.75 -8.64 18.20
CA ARG A 153 1.21 -9.92 17.74
C ARG A 153 -0.22 -10.07 18.20
N SER A 154 -1.10 -10.45 17.29
CA SER A 154 -2.52 -10.66 17.55
C SER A 154 -2.74 -11.79 18.56
N ASP A 155 -1.79 -12.71 18.74
CA ASP A 155 -1.84 -13.81 19.71
C ASP A 155 -1.19 -13.53 21.07
N ASP A 156 -0.72 -12.29 21.31
CA ASP A 156 -0.14 -11.90 22.59
C ASP A 156 -1.22 -11.85 23.69
N LYS A 157 -1.20 -12.85 24.59
CA LYS A 157 -2.16 -12.98 25.68
C LYS A 157 -2.09 -11.85 26.71
N THR A 158 -0.98 -11.13 26.80
CA THR A 158 -0.85 -9.98 27.73
C THR A 158 -1.59 -8.76 27.20
N LEU A 159 -1.74 -8.64 25.88
CA LEU A 159 -2.47 -7.56 25.20
C LEU A 159 -3.92 -7.94 24.90
N PHE A 160 -4.18 -9.23 24.64
CA PHE A 160 -5.46 -9.77 24.17
C PHE A 160 -6.05 -10.85 25.09
N GLY A 161 -5.88 -10.68 26.40
CA GLY A 161 -6.35 -11.61 27.43
C GLY A 161 -7.73 -11.31 28.01
N SER A 162 -8.48 -10.33 27.47
CA SER A 162 -9.83 -10.02 27.98
C SER A 162 -10.87 -10.99 27.45
N THR A 163 -12.01 -11.11 28.13
CA THR A 163 -13.13 -11.97 27.71
C THR A 163 -13.66 -11.60 26.32
N ALA A 164 -13.63 -10.31 25.97
CA ALA A 164 -14.00 -9.84 24.64
C ALA A 164 -13.05 -10.35 23.55
N ASP A 165 -11.76 -10.52 23.88
CA ASP A 165 -10.75 -11.02 22.95
C ASP A 165 -10.77 -12.55 22.84
N GLU A 166 -11.10 -13.27 23.91
CA GLU A 166 -11.27 -14.73 23.88
C GLU A 166 -12.34 -15.18 22.89
N ALA A 167 -13.43 -14.41 22.75
CA ALA A 167 -14.48 -14.65 21.76
C ALA A 167 -13.97 -14.57 20.30
N ASP A 168 -12.85 -13.88 20.05
CA ASP A 168 -12.21 -13.71 18.73
C ASP A 168 -10.94 -14.57 18.55
N SER A 169 -10.63 -15.46 19.50
CA SER A 169 -9.38 -16.24 19.51
C SER A 169 -9.38 -17.49 18.60
N THR A 170 -10.56 -18.01 18.25
CA THR A 170 -10.72 -19.28 17.52
C THR A 170 -10.44 -19.18 16.01
N GLY A 171 -10.31 -17.96 15.47
CA GLY A 171 -10.15 -17.69 14.04
C GLY A 171 -8.82 -17.07 13.63
N LEU A 172 -7.83 -17.01 14.53
CA LEU A 172 -6.52 -16.40 14.21
C LEU A 172 -5.69 -17.32 13.31
N ILE A 173 -5.09 -16.73 12.28
CA ILE A 173 -4.14 -17.39 11.39
C ILE A 173 -2.78 -16.71 11.54
N ASN A 174 -1.78 -17.46 11.98
CA ASN A 174 -0.41 -16.96 11.99
C ASN A 174 0.16 -16.99 10.57
N ASN A 175 0.00 -15.87 9.87
CA ASN A 175 0.62 -15.63 8.57
C ASN A 175 1.87 -14.74 8.72
N THR A 176 2.50 -14.61 9.89
CA THR A 176 3.59 -13.64 10.11
C THR A 176 4.88 -13.98 9.33
N SER A 177 5.80 -13.02 9.16
CA SER A 177 7.08 -13.25 8.45
C SER A 177 8.06 -14.18 9.21
N GLY A 178 7.77 -14.51 10.46
CA GLY A 178 8.59 -15.34 11.35
C GLY A 178 7.93 -15.44 12.74
N PRO A 179 8.41 -16.32 13.63
CA PRO A 179 7.75 -16.63 14.90
C PRO A 179 7.53 -15.41 15.81
N ASP A 180 8.39 -14.39 15.74
CA ASP A 180 8.31 -13.17 16.56
C ASP A 180 7.88 -11.93 15.76
N ALA A 181 7.50 -12.11 14.49
CA ALA A 181 7.10 -10.99 13.65
C ALA A 181 5.67 -10.51 13.99
N PRO A 182 5.37 -9.21 13.81
CA PRO A 182 4.05 -8.65 14.09
C PRO A 182 3.06 -8.95 12.97
N ASP A 183 1.77 -8.91 13.30
CA ASP A 183 0.64 -8.98 12.36
C ASP A 183 -0.31 -7.77 12.49
N ILE A 184 -0.18 -6.98 13.56
CA ILE A 184 -0.91 -5.72 13.79
C ILE A 184 0.07 -4.58 14.02
N GLU A 185 -0.17 -3.47 13.33
CA GLU A 185 0.45 -2.17 13.57
C GLU A 185 -0.59 -1.20 14.16
N LEU A 186 -0.16 -0.35 15.09
CA LEU A 186 -0.89 0.81 15.58
C LEU A 186 -0.06 2.06 15.36
N ALA A 187 -0.43 2.88 14.37
CA ALA A 187 0.16 4.20 14.19
C ALA A 187 -0.69 5.28 14.87
N VAL A 188 -0.07 6.21 15.58
CA VAL A 188 -0.74 7.31 16.27
C VAL A 188 -0.44 8.61 15.56
N ALA A 189 -1.51 9.26 15.06
CA ALA A 189 -1.46 10.55 14.40
C ALA A 189 -2.15 11.59 15.29
N PRO A 190 -1.46 12.66 15.71
CA PRO A 190 -2.08 13.75 16.48
C PRO A 190 -2.89 14.68 15.56
N VAL A 191 -3.74 14.11 14.71
CA VAL A 191 -4.63 14.82 13.80
C VAL A 191 -5.83 13.92 13.47
N SER A 192 -6.98 14.50 13.18
CA SER A 192 -8.10 13.74 12.62
C SER A 192 -7.92 13.52 11.12
N LEU A 193 -7.90 12.26 10.69
CA LEU A 193 -7.81 11.87 9.27
C LEU A 193 -9.11 12.12 8.49
N GLN A 194 -10.23 12.37 9.18
CA GLN A 194 -11.49 12.81 8.58
C GLN A 194 -11.87 14.20 9.13
N PRO A 195 -12.57 15.06 8.35
CA PRO A 195 -13.10 16.31 8.87
C PRO A 195 -14.09 16.05 10.00
N LEU A 196 -13.90 16.70 11.14
CA LEU A 196 -14.84 16.65 12.26
C LEU A 196 -15.77 17.88 12.24
N PRO A 197 -17.04 17.73 12.68
CA PRO A 197 -17.96 18.85 12.81
C PRO A 197 -17.39 19.98 13.67
N ASN A 198 -17.75 21.22 13.36
CA ASN A 198 -17.38 22.42 14.13
C ASN A 198 -15.86 22.60 14.35
N GLN A 199 -15.02 22.10 13.44
CA GLN A 199 -13.56 22.17 13.54
C GLN A 199 -13.02 21.58 14.86
N GLN A 200 -13.67 20.52 15.36
CA GLN A 200 -13.15 19.76 16.50
C GLN A 200 -11.79 19.15 16.17
N ASN A 201 -10.95 19.02 17.20
CA ASN A 201 -9.66 18.38 17.11
C ASN A 201 -9.79 16.87 17.30
N GLY A 202 -8.88 16.11 16.71
CA GLY A 202 -8.83 14.68 16.90
C GLY A 202 -7.43 14.10 16.95
N ILE A 203 -7.32 12.98 17.63
CA ILE A 203 -6.19 12.07 17.57
C ILE A 203 -6.69 10.83 16.84
N THR A 204 -5.95 10.33 15.87
CA THR A 204 -6.29 9.10 15.16
C THR A 204 -5.30 8.01 15.55
N ILE A 205 -5.81 6.86 15.98
CA ILE A 205 -4.99 5.63 16.10
C ILE A 205 -5.39 4.72 14.95
N ILE A 206 -4.41 4.18 14.23
CA ILE A 206 -4.58 3.51 12.95
C ILE A 206 -4.17 2.03 13.08
N PRO A 207 -5.07 1.16 13.59
CA PRO A 207 -4.95 -0.28 13.43
C PRO A 207 -4.77 -0.65 11.97
N THR A 208 -3.72 -1.41 11.69
CA THR A 208 -3.35 -1.86 10.35
C THR A 208 -2.93 -3.33 10.41
N LEU A 209 -3.48 -4.18 9.54
CA LEU A 209 -3.01 -5.55 9.41
C LEU A 209 -1.79 -5.58 8.49
N VAL A 210 -0.66 -6.06 9.01
CA VAL A 210 0.58 -6.12 8.24
C VAL A 210 0.83 -7.49 7.59
N ARG A 211 0.01 -8.49 7.94
CA ARG A 211 0.09 -9.85 7.36
C ARG A 211 -1.28 -10.43 7.00
N PRO A 212 -2.15 -9.69 6.29
CA PRO A 212 -3.49 -10.17 5.96
C PRO A 212 -3.45 -11.42 5.09
N VAL A 213 -4.49 -12.24 5.20
CA VAL A 213 -4.67 -13.49 4.45
C VAL A 213 -5.40 -13.24 3.13
N SER A 214 -6.32 -12.28 3.09
CA SER A 214 -7.04 -11.87 1.88
C SER A 214 -6.09 -11.51 0.73
N ARG A 215 -6.51 -11.86 -0.50
CA ARG A 215 -5.78 -11.61 -1.74
C ARG A 215 -6.73 -11.01 -2.76
N GLY A 216 -6.35 -9.85 -3.27
CA GLY A 216 -7.07 -9.18 -4.35
C GLY A 216 -6.55 -9.56 -5.73
N HIS A 217 -7.07 -8.84 -6.72
CA HIS A 217 -6.52 -8.81 -8.06
C HIS A 217 -6.82 -7.47 -8.75
N LEU A 218 -6.19 -7.26 -9.91
CA LEU A 218 -6.56 -6.20 -10.85
C LEU A 218 -6.65 -6.77 -12.26
N SER A 219 -7.48 -6.14 -13.09
CA SER A 219 -7.69 -6.53 -14.49
C SER A 219 -7.86 -5.30 -15.38
N LEU A 220 -7.59 -5.49 -16.67
CA LEU A 220 -7.93 -4.48 -17.67
C LEU A 220 -9.44 -4.27 -17.76
N VAL A 221 -9.85 -3.02 -17.99
CA VAL A 221 -11.23 -2.65 -18.35
C VAL A 221 -11.39 -2.47 -19.86
N SER A 222 -10.30 -2.08 -20.53
CA SER A 222 -10.24 -1.87 -21.98
C SER A 222 -8.80 -2.09 -22.47
N SER A 223 -8.58 -1.97 -23.78
CA SER A 223 -7.23 -1.98 -24.39
C SER A 223 -6.57 -0.59 -24.44
N SER A 224 -7.22 0.44 -23.89
CA SER A 224 -6.66 1.79 -23.78
C SER A 224 -5.70 1.88 -22.59
N PRO A 225 -4.46 2.35 -22.77
CA PRO A 225 -3.52 2.53 -21.67
C PRO A 225 -3.88 3.70 -20.74
N PHE A 226 -4.84 4.54 -21.12
CA PHE A 226 -5.28 5.71 -20.35
C PHE A 226 -6.49 5.43 -19.46
N ASP A 227 -7.11 4.25 -19.64
CA ASP A 227 -8.24 3.84 -18.82
C ASP A 227 -7.70 3.20 -17.54
N LYS A 228 -8.33 3.53 -16.42
CA LYS A 228 -7.92 2.97 -15.12
C LYS A 228 -8.29 1.49 -15.06
N PRO A 229 -7.42 0.60 -14.55
CA PRO A 229 -7.77 -0.80 -14.37
C PRO A 229 -8.88 -0.98 -13.33
N SER A 230 -9.57 -2.11 -13.40
CA SER A 230 -10.43 -2.57 -12.32
C SER A 230 -9.56 -3.17 -11.24
N ILE A 231 -9.70 -2.71 -9.99
CA ILE A 231 -8.89 -3.14 -8.85
C ILE A 231 -9.86 -3.61 -7.77
N ASP A 232 -9.75 -4.88 -7.42
CA ASP A 232 -10.43 -5.46 -6.26
C ASP A 232 -9.36 -5.90 -5.25
N PRO A 233 -9.14 -5.13 -4.16
CA PRO A 233 -8.17 -5.51 -3.14
C PRO A 233 -8.67 -6.65 -2.24
N ALA A 234 -9.95 -7.00 -2.29
CA ALA A 234 -10.58 -8.07 -1.50
C ALA A 234 -10.34 -7.95 0.01
N PHE A 235 -10.28 -6.72 0.55
CA PHE A 235 -10.03 -6.49 1.98
C PHE A 235 -11.03 -7.22 2.88
N LEU A 236 -10.50 -7.90 3.90
CA LEU A 236 -11.28 -8.56 4.95
C LEU A 236 -12.29 -9.60 4.43
N THR A 237 -12.02 -10.18 3.25
CA THR A 237 -12.80 -11.29 2.69
C THR A 237 -12.49 -12.61 3.41
N ASN A 238 -11.30 -12.77 3.98
CA ASN A 238 -10.99 -13.86 4.89
C ASN A 238 -11.45 -13.49 6.31
N PRO A 239 -12.26 -14.33 6.99
CA PRO A 239 -12.73 -14.06 8.35
C PRO A 239 -11.61 -13.81 9.37
N ALA A 240 -10.44 -14.46 9.20
CA ALA A 240 -9.30 -14.27 10.10
C ALA A 240 -8.81 -12.81 10.11
N ASP A 241 -8.85 -12.13 8.97
CA ASP A 241 -8.46 -10.72 8.87
C ASP A 241 -9.44 -9.83 9.65
N MET A 242 -10.74 -10.13 9.60
CA MET A 242 -11.73 -9.38 10.39
C MET A 242 -11.52 -9.59 11.90
N HIS A 243 -11.25 -10.82 12.36
CA HIS A 243 -10.95 -11.08 13.76
C HIS A 243 -9.70 -10.31 14.24
N MET A 244 -8.63 -10.31 13.45
CA MET A 244 -7.40 -9.56 13.76
C MET A 244 -7.65 -8.04 13.75
N MET A 245 -8.45 -7.53 12.80
CA MET A 245 -8.74 -6.09 12.73
C MET A 245 -9.55 -5.62 13.94
N LYS A 246 -10.55 -6.38 14.38
CA LYS A 246 -11.31 -6.08 15.61
C LYS A 246 -10.41 -6.03 16.84
N ARG A 247 -9.46 -6.97 16.98
CA ARG A 247 -8.43 -6.93 18.03
C ARG A 247 -7.60 -5.65 17.95
N GLY A 248 -7.14 -5.27 16.76
CA GLY A 248 -6.41 -4.02 16.53
C GLY A 248 -7.21 -2.79 16.96
N VAL A 249 -8.50 -2.72 16.59
CA VAL A 249 -9.39 -1.61 16.98
C VAL A 249 -9.59 -1.56 18.50
N ARG A 250 -9.89 -2.68 19.16
CA ARG A 250 -9.99 -2.72 20.64
C ARG A 250 -8.69 -2.26 21.31
N LEU A 251 -7.54 -2.68 20.80
CA LEU A 251 -6.25 -2.25 21.33
C LEU A 251 -6.03 -0.74 21.13
N ALA A 252 -6.46 -0.16 20.00
CA ALA A 252 -6.46 1.29 19.82
C ALA A 252 -7.34 2.00 20.86
N LEU A 253 -8.55 1.49 21.11
CA LEU A 253 -9.47 2.04 22.12
C LEU A 253 -8.88 1.99 23.53
N ARG A 254 -8.21 0.89 23.91
CA ARG A 254 -7.49 0.76 25.19
C ARG A 254 -6.30 1.70 25.26
N THR A 255 -5.51 1.80 24.19
CA THR A 255 -4.33 2.67 24.09
C THR A 255 -4.70 4.14 24.28
N ALA A 256 -5.77 4.60 23.62
CA ALA A 256 -6.28 5.96 23.77
C ALA A 256 -6.72 6.27 25.21
N ARG A 257 -7.27 5.26 25.92
CA ARG A 257 -7.69 5.36 27.33
C ARG A 257 -6.54 5.15 28.32
N GLY A 258 -5.31 4.95 27.84
CA GLY A 258 -4.11 4.87 28.66
C GLY A 258 -3.76 6.19 29.36
N LEU A 259 -2.83 6.12 30.32
CA LEU A 259 -2.48 7.21 31.22
C LEU A 259 -2.12 8.53 30.52
N VAL A 260 -1.43 8.45 29.36
CA VAL A 260 -0.91 9.61 28.64
C VAL A 260 -1.96 10.28 27.76
N LEU A 261 -2.73 9.51 26.99
CA LEU A 261 -3.68 10.06 26.01
C LEU A 261 -5.00 10.45 26.64
N LYS A 262 -5.51 9.70 27.62
CA LYS A 262 -6.82 9.92 28.24
C LYS A 262 -7.08 11.38 28.69
N PRO A 263 -6.14 12.09 29.34
CA PRO A 263 -6.36 13.48 29.74
C PRO A 263 -6.54 14.45 28.56
N MET A 264 -6.05 14.10 27.37
CA MET A 264 -6.12 14.90 26.15
C MET A 264 -7.41 14.69 25.38
N LEU A 265 -8.18 13.62 25.69
CA LEU A 265 -9.39 13.28 24.97
C LEU A 265 -10.62 14.03 25.50
N ASP A 266 -11.59 14.23 24.62
CA ASP A 266 -12.92 14.78 24.90
C ASP A 266 -13.99 13.74 24.52
N LEU A 267 -13.94 12.59 25.22
CA LEU A 267 -14.79 11.43 24.92
C LEU A 267 -16.26 11.73 25.23
N LYS A 268 -17.15 11.21 24.40
CA LYS A 268 -18.60 11.18 24.63
C LYS A 268 -19.06 9.76 24.95
N PRO A 269 -18.91 9.29 26.21
CA PRO A 269 -19.37 7.97 26.59
C PRO A 269 -20.87 7.82 26.29
N ASP A 270 -21.30 6.59 25.99
CA ASP A 270 -22.70 6.22 25.72
C ASP A 270 -23.30 6.79 24.42
N SER A 271 -22.47 7.30 23.51
CA SER A 271 -22.92 7.63 22.15
C SER A 271 -23.24 6.36 21.35
N HIS A 272 -24.44 6.31 20.77
CA HIS A 272 -24.90 5.25 19.86
C HIS A 272 -25.04 5.72 18.42
N ASP A 273 -24.54 6.92 18.10
CA ASP A 273 -24.62 7.47 16.74
C ASP A 273 -23.52 6.87 15.86
N THR A 274 -23.78 5.70 15.26
CA THR A 274 -22.84 5.01 14.35
C THR A 274 -22.47 5.82 13.10
N LYS A 275 -23.13 6.96 12.84
CA LYS A 275 -22.80 7.90 11.76
C LYS A 275 -21.76 8.93 12.17
N ASP A 276 -21.52 9.11 13.46
CA ASP A 276 -20.45 9.98 13.96
C ASP A 276 -19.09 9.32 13.71
N ALA A 277 -18.19 10.02 13.00
CA ALA A 277 -16.86 9.50 12.68
C ALA A 277 -16.02 9.17 13.93
N CYS A 278 -16.35 9.77 15.08
CA CYS A 278 -15.71 9.49 16.37
C CYS A 278 -16.42 8.42 17.21
N TRP A 279 -17.61 7.96 16.81
CA TRP A 279 -18.36 6.92 17.51
C TRP A 279 -17.54 5.71 17.96
N PRO A 280 -16.73 5.05 17.08
CA PRO A 280 -15.92 3.92 17.52
C PRO A 280 -14.93 4.34 18.62
N GLY A 281 -14.32 5.53 18.53
CA GLY A 281 -13.36 6.05 19.50
C GLY A 281 -13.97 6.30 20.87
N ASP A 282 -15.23 6.73 20.90
CA ASP A 282 -16.02 6.99 22.11
C ASP A 282 -16.47 5.70 22.82
N ALA A 283 -16.64 4.60 22.08
CA ALA A 283 -17.10 3.32 22.60
C ALA A 283 -16.12 2.66 23.59
N ASP A 284 -16.66 1.98 24.61
CA ASP A 284 -15.86 1.21 25.56
C ASP A 284 -15.32 -0.07 24.89
N PRO A 285 -13.98 -0.31 24.88
CA PRO A 285 -13.38 -1.49 24.27
C PRO A 285 -13.92 -2.84 24.79
N GLU A 286 -14.41 -2.89 26.03
CA GLU A 286 -14.87 -4.16 26.63
C GLU A 286 -16.36 -4.44 26.37
N THR A 287 -17.14 -3.45 25.95
CA THR A 287 -18.60 -3.60 25.79
C THR A 287 -19.09 -3.39 24.36
N ILE A 288 -18.29 -2.76 23.48
CA ILE A 288 -18.63 -2.65 22.05
C ILE A 288 -18.83 -4.03 21.43
N SER A 289 -19.99 -4.24 20.80
CA SER A 289 -20.34 -5.54 20.27
C SER A 289 -19.48 -5.90 19.05
N ASN A 290 -19.27 -7.20 18.84
CA ASN A 290 -18.54 -7.70 17.68
C ASN A 290 -19.22 -7.33 16.35
N THR A 291 -20.56 -7.33 16.34
CA THR A 291 -21.36 -7.02 15.16
C THR A 291 -21.23 -5.55 14.78
N ASP A 292 -21.38 -4.62 15.73
CA ASP A 292 -21.27 -3.19 15.44
C ASP A 292 -19.85 -2.82 15.02
N LEU A 293 -18.84 -3.44 15.65
CA LEU A 293 -17.44 -3.23 15.31
C LEU A 293 -17.13 -3.74 13.90
N GLU A 294 -17.62 -4.92 13.53
CA GLU A 294 -17.46 -5.47 12.19
C GLU A 294 -18.13 -4.59 11.13
N GLU A 295 -19.38 -4.17 11.36
CA GLU A 295 -20.10 -3.29 10.42
C GLU A 295 -19.34 -1.96 10.24
N TRP A 296 -18.86 -1.36 11.34
CA TRP A 296 -18.07 -0.15 11.28
C TRP A 296 -16.75 -0.35 10.51
N ILE A 297 -16.01 -1.44 10.78
CA ILE A 297 -14.77 -1.77 10.08
C ILE A 297 -15.04 -1.92 8.58
N ARG A 298 -16.10 -2.63 8.17
CA ARG A 298 -16.42 -2.82 6.74
C ARG A 298 -16.68 -1.49 6.02
N ASN A 299 -17.24 -0.51 6.72
CA ASN A 299 -17.54 0.81 6.16
C ASN A 299 -16.34 1.79 6.19
N ASN A 300 -15.32 1.52 7.00
CA ASN A 300 -14.20 2.44 7.24
C ASN A 300 -12.82 1.85 6.89
N CYS A 301 -12.75 0.57 6.48
CA CYS A 301 -11.52 -0.07 6.06
C CYS A 301 -10.97 0.60 4.80
N ALA A 302 -9.68 0.89 4.81
CA ALA A 302 -8.98 1.56 3.72
C ALA A 302 -7.60 0.94 3.50
N THR A 303 -6.99 1.29 2.37
CA THR A 303 -5.58 1.01 2.09
C THR A 303 -4.67 2.00 2.81
N ILE A 304 -3.48 1.55 3.27
CA ILE A 304 -2.37 2.44 3.65
C ILE A 304 -1.38 2.67 2.49
N ASN A 305 -1.77 2.28 1.27
CA ASN A 305 -1.01 2.36 0.01
C ASN A 305 0.23 1.47 -0.04
N HIS A 306 0.15 0.25 0.50
CA HIS A 306 1.23 -0.75 0.49
C HIS A 306 0.97 -1.85 -0.55
N CYS A 307 0.39 -1.50 -1.70
CA CYS A 307 0.08 -2.45 -2.77
C CYS A 307 1.33 -3.23 -3.23
N ALA A 308 1.20 -4.56 -3.34
CA ALA A 308 2.30 -5.45 -3.76
C ALA A 308 1.79 -6.73 -4.45
N GLY A 309 2.71 -7.52 -5.00
CA GLY A 309 2.52 -8.94 -5.32
C GLY A 309 1.83 -9.32 -6.64
N THR A 310 1.47 -8.33 -7.47
CA THR A 310 0.72 -8.50 -8.72
C THR A 310 1.49 -9.02 -9.93
N ALA A 311 2.82 -9.08 -9.83
CA ALA A 311 3.71 -9.75 -10.77
C ALA A 311 4.65 -10.66 -9.96
N ARG A 312 4.05 -11.49 -9.10
CA ARG A 312 4.70 -12.33 -8.10
C ARG A 312 5.92 -13.09 -8.64
N ILE A 313 7.01 -13.08 -7.86
CA ILE A 313 8.17 -13.96 -8.02
C ILE A 313 7.81 -15.42 -7.68
N GLY A 314 8.35 -16.38 -8.43
CA GLY A 314 8.20 -17.79 -8.12
C GLY A 314 9.26 -18.68 -8.76
N THR A 315 9.10 -19.99 -8.56
CA THR A 315 10.01 -21.02 -9.08
C THR A 315 9.48 -21.69 -10.35
N SER A 316 8.25 -21.38 -10.77
CA SER A 316 7.61 -21.93 -11.97
C SER A 316 6.81 -20.85 -12.69
N GLU A 317 6.79 -20.91 -14.03
CA GLU A 317 5.91 -20.04 -14.83
C GLU A 317 4.42 -20.40 -14.68
N GLU A 318 4.11 -21.58 -14.16
CA GLU A 318 2.73 -22.04 -13.94
C GLU A 318 2.01 -21.30 -12.81
N ASP A 319 2.75 -20.69 -11.88
CA ASP A 319 2.20 -20.05 -10.69
C ASP A 319 2.73 -18.63 -10.42
N SER A 320 3.61 -18.10 -11.28
CA SER A 320 4.26 -16.81 -11.05
C SER A 320 4.47 -16.03 -12.34
N VAL A 321 4.87 -14.76 -12.22
CA VAL A 321 5.08 -13.87 -13.37
C VAL A 321 6.56 -13.70 -13.67
N VAL A 322 7.40 -13.72 -12.64
CA VAL A 322 8.84 -13.56 -12.77
C VAL A 322 9.63 -14.65 -12.06
N ASP A 323 10.82 -14.94 -12.58
CA ASP A 323 11.75 -15.91 -12.01
C ASP A 323 12.53 -15.35 -10.80
N SER A 324 13.43 -16.15 -10.22
CA SER A 324 14.28 -15.73 -9.09
C SER A 324 15.23 -14.55 -9.38
N ASN A 325 15.44 -14.22 -10.66
CA ASN A 325 16.16 -13.04 -11.14
C ASN A 325 15.20 -11.92 -11.54
N LEU A 326 13.91 -12.04 -11.24
CA LEU A 326 12.83 -11.13 -11.62
C LEU A 326 12.60 -10.95 -13.12
N LYS A 327 13.16 -11.84 -13.96
CA LYS A 327 12.91 -11.86 -15.40
C LYS A 327 11.50 -12.40 -15.65
N VAL A 328 10.77 -11.78 -16.57
CA VAL A 328 9.42 -12.23 -16.94
C VAL A 328 9.51 -13.58 -17.65
N TRP A 329 8.72 -14.55 -17.19
CA TRP A 329 8.76 -15.91 -17.72
C TRP A 329 8.47 -15.95 -19.22
N GLY A 330 9.34 -16.63 -19.98
CA GLY A 330 9.21 -16.80 -21.42
C GLY A 330 9.40 -15.52 -22.25
N ILE A 331 9.84 -14.41 -21.64
CA ILE A 331 10.13 -13.15 -22.35
C ILE A 331 11.59 -12.77 -22.14
N ASN A 332 12.33 -12.74 -23.25
CA ASN A 332 13.70 -12.26 -23.24
C ASN A 332 13.74 -10.73 -23.10
N ASN A 333 14.76 -10.22 -22.41
CA ASN A 333 15.05 -8.80 -22.21
C ASN A 333 13.97 -8.01 -21.42
N LEU A 334 13.18 -8.66 -20.57
CA LEU A 334 12.17 -7.99 -19.74
C LEU A 334 12.26 -8.42 -18.27
N ARG A 335 12.32 -7.44 -17.37
CA ARG A 335 12.34 -7.63 -15.91
C ARG A 335 11.31 -6.76 -15.23
N VAL A 336 10.81 -7.18 -14.07
CA VAL A 336 10.01 -6.35 -13.17
C VAL A 336 10.75 -6.15 -11.87
N VAL A 337 10.99 -4.90 -11.45
CA VAL A 337 11.77 -4.55 -10.26
C VAL A 337 11.01 -3.48 -9.46
N ASP A 338 9.94 -3.91 -8.80
CA ASP A 338 9.16 -3.09 -7.87
C ASP A 338 8.34 -3.98 -6.91
N ALA A 339 7.45 -3.39 -6.11
CA ALA A 339 6.62 -4.10 -5.13
C ALA A 339 5.74 -5.20 -5.73
N SER A 340 5.44 -5.16 -7.03
CA SER A 340 4.64 -6.18 -7.72
C SER A 340 5.25 -7.58 -7.59
N VAL A 341 6.57 -7.71 -7.40
CA VAL A 341 7.23 -9.03 -7.36
C VAL A 341 7.08 -9.75 -6.03
N PHE A 342 6.54 -9.09 -4.99
CA PHE A 342 6.46 -9.66 -3.66
C PHE A 342 5.64 -10.96 -3.66
N PRO A 343 6.16 -12.08 -3.14
CA PRO A 343 5.38 -13.30 -3.04
C PRO A 343 4.34 -13.22 -1.93
N THR A 344 4.62 -12.43 -0.90
CA THR A 344 3.77 -12.20 0.27
C THR A 344 4.15 -10.85 0.89
N MET A 345 3.27 -10.27 1.72
CA MET A 345 3.58 -9.00 2.40
C MET A 345 4.71 -9.13 3.41
N VAL A 346 5.45 -8.05 3.62
CA VAL A 346 6.38 -7.96 4.75
C VAL A 346 5.62 -7.52 5.99
N SER A 347 6.05 -7.96 7.18
CA SER A 347 5.46 -7.51 8.46
C SER A 347 5.93 -6.09 8.81
N GLY A 348 5.56 -5.10 7.99
CA GLY A 348 5.98 -3.71 8.12
C GLY A 348 5.88 -2.89 6.83
N HIS A 349 6.31 -1.63 6.83
CA HIS A 349 6.18 -0.76 5.65
C HIS A 349 7.13 -1.20 4.52
N PRO A 350 6.67 -1.28 3.26
CA PRO A 350 7.40 -1.99 2.20
C PRO A 350 8.54 -1.18 1.56
N THR A 351 8.72 0.11 1.88
CA THR A 351 9.71 0.96 1.22
C THR A 351 11.13 0.40 1.33
N ALA A 352 11.58 0.02 2.52
CA ALA A 352 12.91 -0.55 2.72
C ALA A 352 13.14 -1.86 1.94
N PRO A 353 12.25 -2.88 2.00
CA PRO A 353 12.44 -4.08 1.19
C PRO A 353 12.35 -3.84 -0.32
N ILE A 354 11.55 -2.87 -0.80
CA ILE A 354 11.54 -2.47 -2.22
C ILE A 354 12.92 -1.95 -2.63
N VAL A 355 13.53 -1.06 -1.84
CA VAL A 355 14.88 -0.55 -2.10
C VAL A 355 15.91 -1.68 -2.08
N ALA A 356 15.83 -2.58 -1.10
CA ALA A 356 16.74 -3.73 -1.02
C ALA A 356 16.68 -4.64 -2.25
N ILE A 357 15.47 -4.88 -2.79
CA ILE A 357 15.27 -5.62 -4.05
C ILE A 357 15.91 -4.85 -5.22
N ALA A 358 15.66 -3.55 -5.33
CA ALA A 358 16.19 -2.72 -6.40
C ALA A 358 17.74 -2.69 -6.40
N GLU A 359 18.36 -2.52 -5.23
CA GLU A 359 19.83 -2.56 -5.07
C GLU A 359 20.40 -3.92 -5.47
N ARG A 360 19.79 -5.02 -5.00
CA ARG A 360 20.22 -6.37 -5.38
C ARG A 360 20.12 -6.59 -6.88
N MET A 361 19.05 -6.13 -7.53
CA MET A 361 18.89 -6.26 -8.97
C MET A 361 19.88 -5.40 -9.75
N SER A 362 20.16 -4.19 -9.29
CA SER A 362 21.19 -3.31 -9.86
C SER A 362 22.55 -4.04 -9.95
N ASP A 363 22.97 -4.69 -8.86
CA ASP A 363 24.20 -5.49 -8.82
C ASP A 363 24.20 -6.68 -9.80
N LEU A 364 23.09 -7.40 -9.90
CA LEU A 364 22.97 -8.54 -10.82
C LEU A 364 23.01 -8.10 -12.28
N ILE A 365 22.37 -6.98 -12.61
CA ILE A 365 22.39 -6.40 -13.95
C ILE A 365 23.81 -5.95 -14.32
N LEU A 366 24.53 -5.31 -13.39
CA LEU A 366 25.91 -4.86 -13.63
C LEU A 366 26.90 -6.01 -13.86
N LYS A 367 26.73 -7.13 -13.15
CA LYS A 367 27.58 -8.33 -13.31
C LYS A 367 27.34 -9.06 -14.64
N GLY A 368 26.27 -8.70 -15.36
CA GLY A 368 25.74 -9.48 -16.46
C GLY A 368 25.10 -10.75 -15.91
N THR A 369 23.77 -10.82 -15.92
CA THR A 369 23.10 -12.09 -15.59
C THR A 369 23.55 -13.13 -16.61
N LYS A 370 24.32 -14.13 -16.15
CA LYS A 370 24.65 -15.33 -16.92
C LYS A 370 23.38 -16.05 -17.38
#